data_AF-A0A520G9E1-F1
#
_entry.id   AF-A0A520G9E1-F1
#
_cell.length_a   1.000
_cell.length_b   1.000
_cell.length_c   1.000
_cell.angle_alpha   90.00
_cell.angle_beta   90.00
_cell.angle_gamma   90.00
#
_symmetry.space_group_name_H-M   'P 1'
#
loop_
_entity.id
_entity.type
_entity.pdbx_description
1 polymer ?
#
loop_
_entity_poly.entity_id
_entity_poly.type
_entity_poly.pdbx_seq_one_letter_code
_entity_poly.pdbx_strand_id
1 'polypeptide(L)'
;IEGDRMSKFTEQFRAKYNDYPADWAIMGYEGMQILAQAIQKAGTLESDAIVKAVEQTRYDGLRGPITFRGLDHQGTVGSYIGTVAKNDKYPFKTLTGVKYLPAESIWPSPAEIEQARAAVK
;
A
#
# COMPACT_ATOMS: atom_id res chain seq x y z
N ILE A 1 7.68 0.03 -12.20
CA ILE A 1 6.72 -0.91 -11.59
C ILE A 1 6.17 -1.73 -12.75
N GLU A 2 6.87 -2.80 -13.10
CA GLU A 2 6.41 -3.73 -14.14
C GLU A 2 6.11 -5.04 -13.42
N GLY A 3 4.88 -5.49 -13.55
CA GLY A 3 4.38 -6.70 -12.93
C GLY A 3 2.97 -6.95 -13.43
N ASP A 4 2.68 -8.20 -13.76
CA ASP A 4 1.41 -8.62 -14.38
C ASP A 4 0.18 -8.04 -13.66
N ARG A 5 0.21 -8.01 -12.32
CA ARG A 5 -0.89 -7.47 -11.49
C ARG A 5 -1.09 -5.96 -11.62
N MET A 6 -0.03 -5.15 -11.58
CA MET A 6 -0.16 -3.69 -11.68
C MET A 6 -0.60 -3.28 -13.08
N SER A 7 -0.05 -3.92 -14.12
CA SER A 7 -0.44 -3.66 -15.51
C SER A 7 -1.93 -3.97 -15.71
N LYS A 8 -2.37 -5.15 -15.24
CA LYS A 8 -3.78 -5.55 -15.30
C LYS A 8 -4.70 -4.62 -14.52
N PHE A 9 -4.31 -4.21 -13.31
CA PHE A 9 -5.07 -3.22 -12.54
C PHE A 9 -5.19 -1.89 -13.28
N THR A 10 -4.09 -1.40 -13.86
CA THR A 10 -4.07 -0.16 -14.64
C THR A 10 -4.99 -0.24 -15.85
N GLU A 11 -4.95 -1.35 -16.60
CA GLU A 11 -5.83 -1.59 -17.74
C GLU A 11 -7.30 -1.59 -17.34
N GLN A 12 -7.65 -2.33 -16.27
CA GLN A 12 -9.02 -2.39 -15.76
C GLN A 12 -9.51 -1.04 -15.25
N PHE A 13 -8.64 -0.30 -14.54
CA PHE A 13 -8.95 1.04 -14.05
C PHE A 13 -9.21 2.01 -15.21
N ARG A 14 -8.35 2.00 -16.23
CA ARG A 14 -8.53 2.81 -17.44
C ARG A 14 -9.80 2.46 -18.19
N ALA A 15 -10.12 1.17 -18.33
CA ALA A 15 -11.34 0.73 -18.99
C ALA A 15 -12.60 1.20 -18.26
N LYS A 16 -12.57 1.24 -16.92
CA LYS A 16 -13.72 1.64 -16.10
C LYS A 16 -13.90 3.14 -15.96
N TYR A 17 -12.80 3.88 -15.78
CA TYR A 17 -12.85 5.30 -15.41
C TYR A 17 -12.33 6.24 -16.49
N ASN A 18 -11.81 5.71 -17.61
CA ASN A 18 -11.20 6.46 -18.69
C ASN A 18 -10.03 7.38 -18.24
N ASP A 19 -9.35 6.99 -17.16
CA ASP A 19 -8.21 7.72 -16.60
C ASP A 19 -7.19 6.74 -16.01
N TYR A 20 -5.97 7.19 -15.74
CA TYR A 20 -4.93 6.39 -15.09
C TYR A 20 -5.12 6.37 -13.56
N PRO A 21 -4.79 5.26 -12.87
CA PRO A 21 -4.90 5.21 -11.42
C PRO A 21 -3.86 6.13 -10.77
N ALA A 22 -4.33 6.98 -9.85
CA ALA A 22 -3.46 7.63 -8.88
C ALA A 22 -3.03 6.63 -7.79
N ASP A 23 -1.98 6.97 -7.02
CA ASP A 23 -1.49 6.13 -5.92
C ASP A 23 -2.58 5.83 -4.87
N TRP A 24 -3.48 6.78 -4.63
CA TRP A 24 -4.66 6.59 -3.76
C TRP A 24 -5.62 5.49 -4.26
N ALA A 25 -5.79 5.34 -5.57
CA ALA A 25 -6.63 4.28 -6.13
C ALA A 25 -6.02 2.90 -5.91
N ILE A 26 -4.69 2.80 -6.02
CA ILE A 26 -3.93 1.59 -5.74
C ILE A 26 -4.05 1.24 -4.25
N MET A 27 -3.77 2.20 -3.37
CA MET A 27 -3.86 2.00 -1.91
C MET A 27 -5.28 1.64 -1.45
N GLY A 28 -6.31 2.30 -1.99
CA GLY A 28 -7.71 2.00 -1.66
C GLY A 28 -8.10 0.59 -2.11
N TYR A 29 -7.68 0.17 -3.31
CA TYR A 29 -7.91 -1.19 -3.79
C TYR A 29 -7.22 -2.23 -2.90
N GLU A 30 -5.92 -2.08 -2.66
CA GLU A 30 -5.16 -3.01 -1.81
C GLU A 30 -5.74 -3.06 -0.39
N GLY A 31 -6.08 -1.92 0.21
CA GLY A 31 -6.66 -1.84 1.55
C GLY A 31 -7.97 -2.61 1.68
N MET A 32 -8.88 -2.46 0.70
CA MET A 32 -10.14 -3.21 0.69
C MET A 32 -9.93 -4.72 0.48
N GLN A 33 -8.97 -5.11 -0.38
CA GLN A 33 -8.64 -6.52 -0.59
C GLN A 33 -8.03 -7.16 0.66
N ILE A 34 -7.16 -6.44 1.37
CA ILE A 34 -6.57 -6.87 2.64
C ILE A 34 -7.65 -7.04 3.70
N LEU A 35 -8.55 -6.07 3.84
CA LEU A 35 -9.67 -6.15 4.78
C LEU A 35 -10.56 -7.35 4.49
N ALA A 36 -10.94 -7.56 3.22
CA ALA A 36 -11.75 -8.70 2.81
C ALA A 36 -11.06 -10.04 3.13
N GLN A 37 -9.77 -10.17 2.85
CA GLN A 37 -8.99 -11.37 3.19
C GLN A 37 -8.93 -11.59 4.71
N ALA A 38 -8.73 -10.54 5.50
CA ALA A 38 -8.68 -10.62 6.95
C ALA A 38 -10.03 -11.04 7.55
N ILE A 39 -11.14 -10.50 7.04
CA ILE A 39 -12.51 -10.91 7.43
C ILE A 39 -12.73 -12.39 7.13
N GLN A 40 -12.36 -12.85 5.93
CA GLN A 40 -12.47 -14.27 5.55
C GLN A 40 -11.64 -15.16 6.46
N LYS A 41 -10.41 -14.74 6.80
CA LYS A 41 -9.53 -15.48 7.70
C LYS A 41 -10.05 -15.50 9.14
N ALA A 42 -10.63 -14.41 9.62
CA ALA A 42 -11.21 -14.31 10.96
C ALA A 42 -12.49 -15.14 11.10
N GLY A 43 -13.25 -15.32 10.01
CA GLY A 43 -14.53 -16.03 10.02
C GLY A 43 -15.63 -15.31 10.82
N THR A 44 -15.43 -14.03 11.12
CA THR A 44 -16.33 -13.20 11.92
C THR A 44 -16.16 -11.72 11.54
N LEU A 45 -17.12 -10.89 11.97
CA LEU A 45 -17.07 -9.43 11.85
C LEU A 45 -16.63 -8.74 13.16
N GLU A 46 -16.29 -9.50 14.20
CA GLU A 46 -15.76 -8.95 15.45
C GLU A 46 -14.44 -8.20 15.22
N SER A 47 -14.37 -6.94 15.67
CA SER A 47 -13.27 -6.03 15.34
C SER A 47 -11.90 -6.57 15.79
N ASP A 48 -11.80 -7.06 17.03
CA ASP A 48 -10.54 -7.60 17.57
C ASP A 48 -10.07 -8.85 16.82
N ALA A 49 -11.00 -9.67 16.33
CA ALA A 49 -10.67 -10.85 15.53
C ALA A 49 -10.13 -10.44 14.15
N ILE A 50 -10.72 -9.41 13.53
CA ILE A 50 -10.24 -8.87 12.26
C ILE A 50 -8.86 -8.24 12.42
N VAL A 51 -8.62 -7.44 13.47
CA VAL A 51 -7.31 -6.82 13.74
C VAL A 51 -6.23 -7.89 13.83
N LYS A 52 -6.45 -8.94 14.65
CA LYS A 52 -5.51 -10.07 14.75
C LYS A 52 -5.28 -10.77 13.40
N ALA A 53 -6.33 -10.89 12.59
CA ALA A 53 -6.20 -11.49 11.26
C ALA A 53 -5.37 -10.61 10.30
N VAL A 54 -5.52 -9.28 10.35
CA VAL A 54 -4.71 -8.31 9.57
C VAL A 54 -3.24 -8.39 9.96
N GLU A 55 -2.92 -8.39 11.26
CA GLU A 55 -1.53 -8.49 11.75
C GLU A 55 -0.81 -9.75 11.28
N GLN A 56 -1.56 -10.83 11.05
CA GLN A 56 -1.05 -12.11 10.56
C GLN A 56 -1.15 -12.27 9.04
N THR A 57 -1.58 -11.24 8.31
CA THR A 57 -1.78 -11.31 6.86
C THR A 57 -0.50 -10.92 6.13
N ARG A 58 -0.12 -11.77 5.18
CA ARG A 58 0.76 -11.41 4.06
C ARG A 58 -0.12 -11.32 2.81
N TYR A 59 -0.19 -10.13 2.23
CA TYR A 59 -0.96 -9.86 1.02
C TYR A 59 -0.02 -9.66 -0.17
N ASP A 60 -0.20 -10.42 -1.25
CA ASP A 60 0.54 -10.17 -2.49
C ASP A 60 -0.12 -8.99 -3.22
N GLY A 61 0.38 -7.78 -2.99
CA GLY A 61 -0.16 -6.56 -3.55
C GLY A 61 0.18 -6.33 -5.02
N LEU A 62 -0.36 -5.23 -5.55
CA LEU A 62 -0.07 -4.70 -6.89
C LEU A 62 1.39 -4.22 -6.96
N ARG A 63 1.92 -3.73 -5.84
CA ARG A 63 3.29 -3.19 -5.72
C ARG A 63 4.28 -4.16 -5.07
N GLY A 64 3.90 -5.42 -4.87
CA GLY A 64 4.67 -6.42 -4.14
C GLY A 64 3.99 -6.85 -2.83
N PRO A 65 4.64 -7.72 -2.05
CA PRO A 65 4.05 -8.23 -0.82
C PRO A 65 3.95 -7.16 0.26
N ILE A 66 2.82 -7.17 0.97
CA ILE A 66 2.49 -6.28 2.08
C ILE A 66 2.29 -7.13 3.34
N THR A 67 2.99 -6.78 4.41
CA THR A 67 2.76 -7.25 5.78
C THR A 67 2.59 -6.05 6.70
N PHE A 68 2.17 -6.28 7.94
CA PHE A 68 1.90 -5.24 8.93
C PHE A 68 2.80 -5.38 10.15
N ARG A 69 3.37 -4.26 10.61
CA ARG A 69 4.16 -4.20 11.83
C ARG A 69 3.25 -4.27 13.05
N GLY A 70 3.47 -5.21 13.96
CA GLY A 70 2.66 -5.35 15.16
C GLY A 70 2.73 -4.16 16.14
N LEU A 71 3.79 -3.34 16.07
CA LEU A 71 3.97 -2.19 16.96
C LEU A 71 2.92 -1.09 16.74
N ASP A 72 2.56 -0.82 15.49
CA ASP A 72 1.73 0.32 15.08
C ASP A 72 0.79 0.05 13.91
N HIS A 73 0.70 -1.21 13.48
CA HIS A 73 -0.09 -1.67 12.34
C HIS A 73 0.35 -1.03 11.02
N GLN A 74 1.60 -0.55 10.91
CA GLN A 74 2.10 0.04 9.68
C GLN A 74 2.38 -1.03 8.61
N GLY A 75 1.88 -0.80 7.39
CA GLY A 75 2.09 -1.70 6.26
C GLY A 75 3.47 -1.54 5.61
N THR A 76 4.08 -2.62 5.12
CA THR A 76 5.36 -2.64 4.37
C THR A 76 5.23 -2.07 2.95
N VAL A 77 4.66 -0.87 2.84
CA VAL A 77 4.46 -0.16 1.58
C VAL A 77 5.62 0.82 1.40
N GLY A 78 6.53 0.51 0.48
CA GLY A 78 7.65 1.38 0.15
C GLY A 78 7.23 2.60 -0.67
N SER A 79 8.17 3.53 -0.85
CA SER A 79 7.96 4.77 -1.60
C SER A 79 8.79 4.82 -2.87
N TYR A 80 8.30 5.54 -3.87
CA TYR A 80 9.04 5.82 -5.09
C TYR A 80 9.38 7.31 -5.14
N ILE A 81 10.67 7.62 -5.25
CA ILE A 81 11.16 9.00 -5.37
C ILE A 81 11.82 9.21 -6.73
N GLY A 82 11.63 10.38 -7.32
CA GLY A 82 12.23 10.73 -8.60
C GLY A 82 12.05 12.21 -8.90
N THR A 83 12.50 12.62 -10.08
CA THR A 83 12.32 13.99 -10.57
C THR A 83 11.11 14.05 -11.48
N VAL A 84 10.26 15.06 -11.30
CA VAL A 84 9.10 15.25 -12.19
C VAL A 84 9.59 15.73 -13.56
N ALA A 85 9.20 15.03 -14.62
CA ALA A 85 9.54 15.40 -15.99
C ALA A 85 8.39 15.14 -16.96
N LYS A 86 8.44 15.78 -18.13
CA LYS A 86 7.52 15.48 -19.24
C LYS A 86 7.83 14.09 -19.80
N ASN A 87 6.79 13.37 -20.23
CA ASN A 87 6.91 12.08 -20.89
C ASN A 87 5.90 12.00 -22.03
N ASP A 88 6.37 11.83 -23.26
CA ASP A 88 5.49 11.86 -24.44
C ASP A 88 4.56 10.64 -24.54
N LYS A 89 4.81 9.58 -23.76
CA LYS A 89 3.92 8.40 -23.67
C LYS A 89 2.64 8.66 -22.89
N TYR A 90 2.63 9.67 -22.00
CA TYR A 90 1.52 9.91 -21.08
C TYR A 90 1.01 11.35 -21.18
N PRO A 91 -0.29 11.59 -20.95
CA PRO A 91 -0.87 12.93 -21.02
C PRO A 91 -0.51 13.81 -19.81
N PHE A 92 0.32 13.33 -18.89
CA PHE A 92 0.74 14.00 -17.65
C PHE A 92 2.24 13.81 -17.40
N LYS A 93 2.81 14.63 -16.50
CA LYS A 93 4.21 14.48 -16.08
C LYS A 93 4.40 13.18 -15.30
N THR A 94 5.53 12.53 -15.49
CA THR A 94 5.92 11.31 -14.77
C THR A 94 7.18 11.54 -13.96
N LEU A 95 7.50 10.62 -13.04
CA LEU A 95 8.80 10.59 -12.38
C LEU A 95 9.86 9.98 -13.30
N THR A 96 11.02 10.61 -13.40
CA THR A 96 12.25 10.09 -14.03
C THR A 96 13.32 9.87 -12.97
N GLY A 97 14.28 8.99 -13.26
CA GLY A 97 15.32 8.60 -12.29
C GLY A 97 14.73 7.96 -11.03
N VAL A 98 13.66 7.18 -11.20
CA VAL A 98 12.88 6.62 -10.08
C VAL A 98 13.73 5.67 -9.25
N LYS A 99 13.78 5.91 -7.95
CA LYS A 99 14.34 5.02 -6.95
C LYS A 99 13.23 4.51 -6.05
N TYR A 100 13.29 3.22 -5.73
CA TYR A 100 12.43 2.61 -4.73
C TYR A 100 13.11 2.68 -3.36
N LEU A 101 12.38 3.15 -2.36
CA LEU A 101 12.76 3.16 -0.96
C LEU A 101 11.95 2.09 -0.24
N PRO A 102 12.59 1.02 0.28
CA PRO A 102 11.91 0.02 1.10
C PRO A 102 11.23 0.65 2.31
N ALA A 103 10.04 0.16 2.67
CA ALA A 103 9.22 0.72 3.74
C ALA A 103 9.99 0.83 5.07
N GLU A 104 10.70 -0.24 5.42
CA GLU A 104 11.47 -0.38 6.66
C GLU A 104 12.60 0.65 6.76
N SER A 105 13.12 1.15 5.63
CA SER A 105 14.18 2.16 5.60
C SER A 105 13.71 3.58 5.88
N ILE A 106 12.40 3.81 5.82
CA ILE A 106 11.77 5.15 5.93
C ILE A 106 10.71 5.22 7.04
N TRP A 107 10.54 4.16 7.81
CA TRP A 107 9.65 4.18 8.96
C TRP A 107 10.27 4.93 10.14
N PRO A 108 9.44 5.57 10.98
CA PRO A 108 9.88 6.00 12.30
C PRO A 108 10.38 4.79 13.11
N SER A 109 11.38 5.05 13.94
CA SER A 109 11.96 4.06 14.85
C SER A 109 10.92 3.60 15.89
N PRO A 110 11.09 2.40 16.48
CA PRO A 110 10.21 1.93 17.55
C PRO A 110 10.06 2.92 18.71
N ALA A 111 11.16 3.58 19.12
CA ALA A 111 11.16 4.55 20.21
C ALA A 111 10.30 5.79 19.89
N GLU A 112 10.40 6.32 18.67
CA GLU A 112 9.57 7.46 18.23
C GLU A 112 8.08 7.09 18.22
N ILE A 113 7.76 5.87 17.78
CA ILE A 113 6.38 5.35 17.78
C ILE A 113 5.84 5.19 19.20
N GLU A 114 6.61 4.57 20.10
CA GLU A 114 6.22 4.39 21.49
C GLU A 114 5.99 5.73 22.20
N GLN A 115 6.89 6.69 21.97
CA GLN A 115 6.75 8.05 22.48
C GLN A 115 5.49 8.74 21.94
N ALA A 116 5.26 8.67 20.62
CA ALA A 116 4.07 9.26 19.99
C ALA A 116 2.77 8.65 20.54
N ARG A 117 2.72 7.33 20.76
CA ARG A 117 1.54 6.64 21.32
C ARG A 117 1.30 6.99 22.79
N ALA A 118 2.36 7.18 23.57
CA ALA A 118 2.24 7.57 24.98
C ALA A 118 1.66 8.99 25.14
N ALA A 119 1.93 9.89 24.19
CA ALA A 119 1.50 11.28 24.25
C ALA A 119 0.00 11.52 24.00
N VAL A 120 -0.75 10.50 23.55
CA VAL A 120 -2.20 10.61 23.21
C VAL A 120 -3.10 9.83 24.17
N LYS A 121 -2.52 9.19 25.19
CA LYS A 121 -3.25 8.56 26.30
C LYS A 121 -3.54 9.56 27.40
#